data_AF-A0A9P4LK32-F1
#
_entry.id   AF-A0A9P4LK32-F1
#
_cell.length_a   1.000
_cell.length_b   1.000
_cell.length_c   1.000
_cell.angle_alpha   90.00
_cell.angle_beta   90.00
_cell.angle_gamma   90.00
#
_symmetry.space_group_name_H-M   'P 1'
#
loop_
_entity.id
_entity.type
_entity.pdbx_description
1 polymer ?
#
loop_
_entity_poly.entity_id
_entity_poly.type
_entity_poly.pdbx_seq_one_letter_code
_entity_poly.pdbx_strand_id
1 'polypeptide(L)'
;MCKYTITTLECGHPAEDHVNTTECPHFQKTGVPCDRENSANRSRVSIRTEERSGLCAKCRLRQRELAELEAMKRDEEQAKKQSLAEAKEKEAALKEHEERLFKESAKEFARLEQEREQQQIAEALRKSQVEEEAARLQNEQDDLAKALVES
;
A
#
# COMPACT_ATOMS: atom_id res chain seq x y z
N MET A 1 -19.61 65.00 1.53
CA MET A 1 -18.19 64.60 1.27
C MET A 1 -18.14 63.15 0.84
N CYS A 2 -17.09 62.71 0.15
CA CYS A 2 -16.87 61.30 -0.14
C CYS A 2 -16.38 60.61 1.15
N LYS A 3 -17.06 59.56 1.59
CA LYS A 3 -16.67 58.79 2.79
C LYS A 3 -16.08 57.46 2.34
N TYR A 4 -14.82 57.22 2.63
CA TYR A 4 -14.12 55.97 2.34
C TYR A 4 -14.10 55.10 3.59
N THR A 5 -14.45 53.82 3.44
CA THR A 5 -14.25 52.80 4.47
C THR A 5 -13.18 51.84 3.98
N ILE A 6 -12.00 51.88 4.61
CA ILE A 6 -10.90 50.96 4.36
C ILE A 6 -11.04 49.83 5.38
N THR A 7 -11.36 48.63 4.90
CA THR A 7 -11.52 47.48 5.78
C THR A 7 -10.27 46.63 5.75
N THR A 8 -9.63 46.38 6.90
CA THR A 8 -8.51 45.45 7.01
C THR A 8 -8.96 44.15 7.67
N LEU A 9 -8.60 43.01 7.06
CA LEU A 9 -8.89 41.68 7.59
C LEU A 9 -7.79 41.23 8.55
N GLU A 10 -8.08 40.27 9.43
CA GLU A 10 -7.11 39.70 10.38
C GLU A 10 -5.86 39.12 9.71
N CYS A 11 -5.97 38.68 8.45
CA CYS A 11 -4.81 38.26 7.66
C CYS A 11 -3.91 39.41 7.19
N GLY A 12 -4.19 40.67 7.58
CA GLY A 12 -3.44 41.86 7.18
C GLY A 12 -3.71 42.34 5.75
N HIS A 13 -4.66 41.71 5.06
CA HIS A 13 -5.02 42.10 3.69
C HIS A 13 -6.19 43.08 3.68
N PRO A 14 -6.16 44.10 2.81
CA PRO A 14 -7.31 44.98 2.63
C PRO A 14 -8.47 44.19 2.02
N ALA A 15 -9.65 44.35 2.60
CA ALA A 15 -10.91 44.06 1.94
C ALA A 15 -11.29 45.27 1.06
N GLU A 16 -12.20 45.05 0.10
CA GLU A 16 -12.59 46.06 -0.87
C GLU A 16 -12.93 47.40 -0.22
N ASP A 17 -12.37 48.48 -0.77
CA ASP A 17 -12.65 49.83 -0.31
C ASP A 17 -14.08 50.22 -0.70
N HIS A 18 -14.89 50.57 0.28
CA HIS A 18 -16.24 51.08 0.03
C HIS A 18 -16.23 52.61 0.05
N VAL A 19 -16.77 53.22 -1.00
CA VAL A 19 -16.89 54.68 -1.10
C VAL A 19 -18.36 55.06 -1.06
N ASN A 20 -18.78 55.71 0.02
CA ASN A 20 -20.09 56.33 0.12
C ASN A 20 -20.01 57.78 -0.37
N THR A 21 -20.63 58.04 -1.52
CA THR A 21 -20.67 59.34 -2.18
C THR A 21 -22.04 60.02 -2.11
N THR A 22 -23.03 59.42 -1.44
CA THR A 22 -24.43 59.86 -1.40
C THR A 22 -24.59 61.31 -0.95
N GLU A 23 -23.78 61.74 0.04
CA GLU A 23 -23.78 63.09 0.61
C GLU A 23 -22.68 64.00 0.02
N CYS A 24 -22.11 63.67 -1.14
CA CYS A 24 -21.04 64.46 -1.74
C CYS A 24 -21.56 65.38 -2.86
N PRO A 25 -21.60 66.72 -2.66
CA PRO A 25 -22.03 67.65 -3.70
C PRO A 25 -21.12 67.63 -4.93
N HIS A 26 -19.84 67.31 -4.77
CA HIS A 26 -18.91 67.16 -5.89
C HIS A 26 -19.28 65.96 -6.76
N PHE A 27 -19.50 64.80 -6.13
CA PHE A 27 -19.90 63.58 -6.82
C PHE A 27 -21.25 63.75 -7.53
N GLN A 28 -22.23 64.41 -6.91
CA GLN A 28 -23.54 64.68 -7.53
C GLN A 28 -23.42 65.53 -8.81
N LYS A 29 -22.35 66.34 -8.94
CA LYS A 29 -22.10 67.17 -10.13
C LYS A 29 -21.22 66.50 -11.17
N THR A 30 -20.19 65.76 -10.75
CA THR A 30 -19.17 65.20 -11.66
C THR A 30 -19.36 63.72 -11.95
N GLY A 31 -20.13 63.00 -11.14
CA GLY A 31 -20.27 61.54 -11.18
C GLY A 31 -19.01 60.77 -10.76
N VAL A 32 -17.94 61.45 -10.35
CA VAL A 32 -16.63 60.85 -10.03
C VAL A 32 -16.28 61.08 -8.56
N PRO A 33 -15.91 60.02 -7.80
CA PRO A 33 -15.49 60.17 -6.42
C PRO A 33 -14.21 61.02 -6.31
N CYS A 34 -14.10 61.80 -5.24
CA CYS A 34 -12.90 62.60 -4.99
C CYS A 34 -11.75 61.67 -4.59
N ASP A 35 -10.63 61.73 -5.31
CA ASP A 35 -9.43 60.96 -4.97
C ASP A 35 -8.97 61.25 -3.52
N ARG A 36 -8.82 60.17 -2.73
CA ARG A 36 -8.40 60.21 -1.33
C ARG A 36 -6.90 60.51 -1.16
N GLU A 37 -6.09 60.12 -2.14
CA GLU A 37 -4.63 60.29 -2.08
C GLU A 37 -4.23 61.73 -2.47
N ASN A 38 -5.12 62.45 -3.15
CA ASN A 38 -4.90 63.83 -3.55
C ASN A 38 -5.08 64.80 -2.36
N SER A 39 -4.00 65.47 -1.98
CA SER A 39 -3.96 66.42 -0.87
C SER A 39 -4.94 67.60 -1.00
N ALA A 40 -5.29 68.00 -2.23
CA ALA A 40 -6.27 69.07 -2.49
C ALA A 40 -7.70 68.69 -2.09
N ASN A 41 -7.99 67.39 -1.96
CA ASN A 41 -9.33 66.87 -1.64
C ASN A 41 -9.52 66.55 -0.15
N ARG A 42 -8.53 66.84 0.71
CA ARG A 42 -8.58 66.50 2.16
C ARG A 42 -9.81 67.06 2.89
N SER A 43 -10.35 68.20 2.45
CA SER A 43 -11.59 68.78 3.03
C SER A 43 -12.88 68.18 2.47
N ARG A 44 -12.79 67.38 1.40
CA ARG A 44 -13.92 66.77 0.68
C ARG A 44 -14.02 65.27 0.89
N VAL A 45 -13.06 64.68 1.61
CA VAL A 45 -12.92 63.25 1.83
C VAL A 45 -12.84 62.97 3.34
N SER A 46 -13.52 61.91 3.78
CA SER A 46 -13.38 61.34 5.12
C SER A 46 -13.01 59.88 4.99
N ILE A 47 -12.01 59.41 5.74
CA ILE A 47 -11.54 58.03 5.72
C ILE A 47 -11.83 57.41 7.07
N ARG A 48 -12.53 56.28 7.08
CA ARG A 48 -12.74 55.43 8.24
C ARG A 48 -12.02 54.12 8.01
N THR A 49 -11.23 53.68 8.98
CA THR A 49 -10.62 52.36 8.99
C THR A 49 -11.45 51.44 9.88
N GLU A 50 -11.74 50.24 9.39
CA GLU A 50 -12.46 49.22 10.14
C GLU A 50 -11.68 47.91 10.09
N GLU A 51 -11.55 47.25 11.24
CA GLU A 51 -10.99 45.91 11.30
C GLU A 51 -12.14 44.90 11.25
N ARG A 52 -12.04 43.93 10.35
CA ARG A 52 -13.04 42.88 10.20
C ARG A 52 -12.41 41.52 10.48
N SER A 53 -13.11 40.73 11.27
CA SER A 53 -12.69 39.37 11.59
C SER A 53 -12.73 38.45 10.38
N GLY A 54 -11.79 37.51 10.33
CA GLY A 54 -11.70 36.51 9.29
C GLY A 54 -10.61 36.76 8.26
N LEU A 55 -10.42 35.74 7.43
CA LEU A 55 -9.37 35.66 6.43
C LEU A 55 -9.93 36.02 5.05
N CYS A 56 -9.10 36.65 4.22
CA CYS A 56 -9.46 36.89 2.82
C CYS A 56 -9.61 35.56 2.08
N ALA A 57 -10.34 35.57 0.96
CA ALA A 57 -10.59 34.37 0.16
C ALA A 57 -9.30 33.63 -0.22
N LYS A 58 -8.23 34.37 -0.54
CA LYS A 58 -6.90 33.82 -0.86
C LYS A 58 -6.28 33.10 0.33
N CYS A 59 -6.29 33.72 1.52
CA CYS A 59 -5.75 33.10 2.74
C CYS A 59 -6.57 31.87 3.15
N ARG A 60 -7.90 31.90 2.99
CA ARG A 60 -8.76 30.74 3.23
C ARG A 60 -8.46 29.59 2.29
N LEU A 61 -8.27 29.87 0.99
CA LEU A 61 -7.91 28.86 0.00
C LEU A 61 -6.57 28.21 0.36
N ARG A 62 -5.55 29.02 0.66
CA ARG A 62 -4.23 28.52 1.06
C ARG A 62 -4.29 27.63 2.30
N GLN A 63 -5.10 27.98 3.30
CA GLN A 63 -5.27 27.12 4.48
C GLN A 63 -5.90 25.78 4.14
N ARG A 64 -6.86 25.75 3.21
CA ARG A 64 -7.46 24.49 2.73
C ARG A 64 -6.44 23.64 1.99
N GLU A 65 -5.68 24.24 1.07
CA GLU A 65 -4.62 23.54 0.33
C GLU A 65 -3.58 22.93 1.27
N LEU A 66 -3.16 23.67 2.30
CA LEU A 66 -2.23 23.16 3.31
C LEU A 66 -2.82 21.97 4.10
N ALA A 67 -4.08 22.08 4.52
CA ALA A 67 -4.77 21.00 5.23
C ALA A 67 -4.95 19.75 4.36
N GLU A 68 -5.24 19.93 3.07
CA GLU A 68 -5.35 18.83 2.10
C GLU A 68 -4.00 18.15 1.87
N LEU A 69 -2.92 18.92 1.69
CA LEU A 69 -1.56 18.38 1.56
C LEU A 69 -1.12 17.60 2.80
N GLU A 70 -1.47 18.08 4.00
CA GLU A 70 -1.18 17.37 5.25
C GLU A 70 -2.01 16.09 5.41
N ALA A 71 -3.25 16.08 4.92
CA ALA A 71 -4.06 14.86 4.88
C ALA A 71 -3.45 13.83 3.92
N MET A 72 -3.10 14.24 2.70
CA MET A 72 -2.45 13.37 1.72
C MET A 72 -1.14 12.76 2.25
N LYS A 73 -0.30 13.56 2.92
CA LYS A 73 0.93 13.05 3.54
C LYS A 73 0.67 11.98 4.59
N ARG A 74 -0.37 12.16 5.42
CA ARG A 74 -0.76 11.16 6.43
C ARG A 74 -1.25 9.87 5.79
N ASP A 75 -2.06 9.98 4.74
CA ASP A 75 -2.60 8.82 4.02
C ASP A 75 -1.47 8.04 3.32
N GLU A 76 -0.52 8.74 2.68
CA GLU A 76 0.66 8.12 2.08
C GLU A 76 1.53 7.39 3.11
N GLU A 77 1.74 7.98 4.29
CA GLU A 77 2.52 7.35 5.35
C GLU A 77 1.82 6.08 5.88
N GLN A 78 0.49 6.14 6.03
CA GLN A 78 -0.31 4.97 6.43
C GLN A 78 -0.27 3.87 5.36
N ALA A 79 -0.43 4.22 4.09
CA ALA A 79 -0.37 3.28 2.97
C ALA A 79 1.00 2.59 2.89
N LYS A 80 2.10 3.34 3.10
CA LYS A 80 3.45 2.76 3.17
C LYS A 80 3.59 1.77 4.32
N LYS A 81 3.07 2.10 5.51
CA LYS A 81 3.10 1.20 6.67
C LYS A 81 2.31 -0.08 6.43
N GLN A 82 1.11 0.04 5.85
CA GLN A 82 0.27 -1.11 5.49
C GLN A 82 0.95 -1.98 4.44
N SER A 83 1.48 -1.38 3.38
CA SER A 83 2.20 -2.10 2.32
C SER A 83 3.39 -2.89 2.85
N LEU A 84 4.18 -2.31 3.75
CA LEU A 84 5.30 -2.99 4.40
C LEU A 84 4.83 -4.14 5.32
N ALA A 85 3.72 -3.96 6.03
CA ALA A 85 3.15 -5.00 6.87
C ALA A 85 2.65 -6.19 6.03
N GLU A 86 1.88 -5.92 4.97
CA GLU A 86 1.41 -6.93 4.03
C GLU A 86 2.56 -7.68 3.35
N ALA A 87 3.63 -6.97 2.96
CA ALA A 87 4.79 -7.61 2.35
C ALA A 87 5.46 -8.60 3.31
N LYS A 88 5.60 -8.22 4.59
CA LYS A 88 6.15 -9.11 5.63
C LYS A 88 5.26 -10.32 5.89
N GLU A 89 3.95 -10.12 5.93
CA GLU A 89 2.99 -11.23 6.12
C GLU A 89 3.04 -12.20 4.95
N LYS A 90 3.07 -11.70 3.71
CA LYS A 90 3.21 -12.51 2.50
C LYS A 90 4.53 -13.29 2.49
N GLU A 91 5.64 -12.66 2.87
CA GLU A 91 6.95 -13.34 2.95
C GLU A 91 6.93 -14.46 4.00
N ALA A 92 6.34 -14.22 5.18
CA ALA A 92 6.20 -15.22 6.22
C ALA A 92 5.33 -16.41 5.76
N ALA A 93 4.20 -16.12 5.10
CA ALA A 93 3.32 -17.15 4.56
C ALA A 93 4.00 -18.00 3.47
N LEU A 94 4.79 -17.36 2.60
CA LEU A 94 5.56 -18.08 1.58
C LEU A 94 6.61 -18.99 2.18
N LYS A 95 7.38 -18.50 3.17
CA LYS A 95 8.37 -19.34 3.89
C LYS A 95 7.72 -20.54 4.57
N GLU A 96 6.59 -20.33 5.24
CA GLU A 96 5.87 -21.42 5.90
C GLU A 96 5.35 -22.45 4.88
N HIS A 97 4.88 -21.99 3.72
CA HIS A 97 4.47 -22.86 2.63
C HIS A 97 5.64 -23.66 2.04
N GLU A 98 6.78 -23.02 1.80
CA GLU A 98 8.01 -23.68 1.34
C GLU A 98 8.48 -24.74 2.33
N GLU A 99 8.49 -24.44 3.63
CA GLU A 99 8.83 -25.42 4.67
C GLU A 99 7.87 -26.60 4.70
N ARG A 100 6.57 -26.37 4.50
CA ARG A 100 5.57 -27.44 4.41
C ARG A 100 5.83 -28.35 3.22
N LEU A 101 6.05 -27.77 2.04
CA LEU A 101 6.39 -28.53 0.84
C LEU A 101 7.68 -29.35 1.01
N PHE A 102 8.69 -28.78 1.66
CA PHE A 102 9.93 -29.50 1.94
C PHE A 102 9.72 -30.68 2.90
N LYS A 103 8.89 -30.49 3.94
CA LYS A 103 8.55 -31.58 4.87
C LYS A 103 7.73 -32.67 4.19
N GLU A 104 6.81 -32.30 3.32
CA GLU A 104 5.99 -33.24 2.55
C GLU A 104 6.85 -34.04 1.55
N SER A 105 7.74 -33.36 0.82
CA SER A 105 8.65 -34.03 -0.12
C SER A 105 9.62 -34.97 0.57
N ALA A 106 10.17 -34.59 1.74
CA ALA A 106 11.02 -35.46 2.54
C ALA A 106 10.27 -36.73 3.01
N LYS A 107 9.00 -36.59 3.41
CA LYS A 107 8.14 -37.73 3.79
C LYS A 107 7.84 -38.63 2.61
N GLU A 108 7.52 -38.07 1.44
CA GLU A 108 7.30 -38.88 0.24
C GLU A 108 8.56 -39.61 -0.19
N PHE A 109 9.71 -38.94 -0.16
CA PHE A 109 10.99 -39.56 -0.50
C PHE A 109 11.30 -40.75 0.43
N ALA A 110 11.13 -40.57 1.75
CA ALA A 110 11.31 -41.65 2.71
C ALA A 110 10.35 -42.83 2.47
N ARG A 111 9.09 -42.56 2.07
CA ARG A 111 8.14 -43.61 1.69
C ARG A 111 8.59 -44.37 0.45
N LEU A 112 9.06 -43.66 -0.57
CA LEU A 112 9.55 -44.28 -1.80
C LEU A 112 10.81 -45.12 -1.57
N GLU A 113 11.72 -44.68 -0.69
CA GLU A 113 12.88 -45.49 -0.29
C GLU A 113 12.44 -46.78 0.42
N GLN A 114 11.51 -46.70 1.38
CA GLN A 114 10.98 -47.90 2.04
C GLN A 114 10.28 -48.85 1.05
N GLU A 115 9.49 -48.32 0.13
CA GLU A 115 8.85 -49.14 -0.92
C GLU A 115 9.89 -49.81 -1.82
N ARG A 116 10.99 -49.12 -2.19
CA ARG A 116 12.09 -49.70 -2.95
C ARG A 116 12.82 -50.79 -2.19
N GLU A 117 13.13 -50.59 -0.90
CA GLU A 117 13.76 -51.60 -0.06
C GLU A 117 12.87 -52.86 0.05
N GLN A 118 11.56 -52.67 0.28
CA GLN A 118 10.61 -53.78 0.32
C GLN A 118 10.53 -54.53 -1.01
N GLN A 119 10.54 -53.81 -2.14
CA GLN A 119 10.56 -54.43 -3.47
C GLN A 119 11.84 -55.25 -3.68
N GLN A 120 13.00 -54.72 -3.29
CA GLN A 120 14.27 -55.44 -3.40
C GLN A 120 14.30 -56.71 -2.54
N ILE A 121 13.79 -56.63 -1.30
CA ILE A 121 13.67 -57.81 -0.41
C ILE A 121 12.73 -58.85 -1.03
N ALA A 122 11.57 -58.43 -1.54
CA ALA A 122 10.61 -59.33 -2.17
C ALA A 122 11.19 -59.99 -3.44
N GLU A 123 11.95 -59.25 -4.24
CA GLU A 123 12.63 -59.78 -5.43
C GLU A 123 13.73 -60.77 -5.05
N ALA A 124 14.53 -60.48 -4.03
CA ALA A 124 15.58 -61.38 -3.53
C ALA A 124 14.98 -62.68 -2.98
N LEU A 125 13.89 -62.60 -2.22
CA LEU A 125 13.16 -63.77 -1.72
C LEU A 125 12.61 -64.62 -2.88
N ARG A 126 12.03 -63.99 -3.91
CA ARG A 126 11.57 -64.69 -5.11
C ARG A 126 12.70 -65.42 -5.83
N LYS A 127 13.85 -64.76 -6.02
CA LYS A 127 15.03 -65.38 -6.65
C LYS A 127 15.52 -66.58 -5.84
N SER A 128 15.63 -66.43 -4.52
CA SER A 128 16.04 -67.52 -3.63
C SER A 128 15.10 -68.72 -3.70
N GLN A 129 13.78 -68.50 -3.77
CA GLN A 129 12.81 -69.59 -3.92
C GLN A 129 12.97 -70.34 -5.24
N VAL A 130 13.15 -69.61 -6.34
CA VAL A 130 13.37 -70.20 -7.68
C VAL A 130 14.68 -70.99 -7.72
N GLU A 131 15.74 -70.47 -7.12
CA GLU A 131 17.03 -71.16 -7.02
C GLU A 131 16.95 -72.43 -6.16
N GLU A 132 16.23 -72.39 -5.03
CA GLU A 132 16.02 -73.56 -4.17
C GLU A 132 15.20 -74.66 -4.88
N GLU A 133 14.16 -74.27 -5.60
CA GLU A 133 13.32 -75.20 -6.38
C GLU A 133 14.11 -75.81 -7.55
N ALA A 134 14.93 -75.02 -8.25
CA ALA A 134 15.83 -75.51 -9.28
C ALA A 134 16.88 -76.49 -8.72
N ALA A 135 17.47 -76.18 -7.55
CA ALA A 135 18.43 -77.06 -6.90
C ALA A 135 17.79 -78.38 -6.44
N ARG A 136 16.54 -78.35 -5.94
CA ARG A 136 15.77 -79.56 -5.61
C ARG A 136 15.53 -80.42 -6.85
N LEU A 137 15.04 -79.84 -7.94
CA LEU A 137 14.81 -80.57 -9.19
C LEU A 137 16.11 -81.18 -9.75
N GLN A 138 17.23 -80.48 -9.59
CA GLN A 138 18.54 -80.98 -10.03
C GLN A 138 19.01 -82.16 -9.17
N ASN A 139 18.88 -82.06 -7.84
CA ASN A 139 19.18 -83.18 -6.94
C ASN A 139 18.29 -84.40 -7.21
N GLU A 140 17.00 -84.21 -7.46
CA GLU A 140 16.08 -85.30 -7.81
C GLU A 140 16.48 -85.99 -9.13
N GLN A 141 16.93 -85.22 -10.13
CA GLN A 141 17.45 -85.78 -11.38
C GLN A 141 18.77 -86.53 -11.17
N ASP A 142 19.68 -86.01 -10.36
CA ASP A 142 20.96 -86.65 -10.06
C ASP A 142 20.77 -87.95 -9.25
N ASP A 143 19.81 -87.98 -8.32
CA ASP A 143 19.46 -89.17 -7.55
C ASP A 143 18.78 -90.24 -8.43
N LEU A 144 17.89 -89.83 -9.35
CA LEU A 144 17.31 -90.74 -10.36
C LEU A 144 18.40 -91.29 -11.30
N ALA A 145 19.35 -90.46 -11.72
CA ALA A 145 20.45 -90.87 -12.58
C ALA A 145 21.37 -91.89 -11.88
N LYS A 146 21.66 -91.71 -10.59
CA LYS A 146 22.42 -92.69 -9.79
C LYS A 146 21.66 -94.01 -9.61
N ALA A 147 20.36 -93.95 -9.32
CA ALA A 147 19.54 -95.15 -9.15
C ALA A 147 19.47 -96.02 -10.43
N LEU A 148 19.54 -95.40 -11.61
CA LEU A 148 19.59 -96.10 -12.91
C LEU A 148 20.95 -96.75 -13.22
N VAL A 149 22.03 -96.34 -12.55
CA VAL A 149 23.40 -96.87 -12.76
C VAL A 149 23.70 -98.03 -11.80
N GLU A 150 23.03 -98.09 -10.64
CA GLU A 150 23.20 -99.13 -9.63
C GLU A 150 22.23 -100.33 -9.79
N SER A 151 21.27 -100.26 -10.73
CA SER A 151 20.35 -101.36 -11.11
C SER A 151 20.88 -102.18 -12.28
#